data_AF-A0A2E6D9X5-F1
#
_entry.id   AF-A0A2E6D9X5-F1
#
_cell.length_a   1.000
_cell.length_b   1.000
_cell.length_c   1.000
_cell.angle_alpha   90.00
_cell.angle_beta   90.00
_cell.angle_gamma   90.00
#
_symmetry.space_group_name_H-M   'P 1'
#
loop_
_entity.id
_entity.type
_entity.pdbx_description
1 polymer ?
#
loop_
_entity_poly.entity_id
_entity_poly.type
_entity_poly.pdbx_seq_one_letter_code
_entity_poly.pdbx_strand_id
1 'polypeptide(L)'
;MMVLPLVTSVALALLGPAGGRGDSQDVAALRDQGLYALALKQAQALDDPTERSREMLEVLYHAGDLAGALGAGLTGLEVAPDDRLLLWRSARLATDLAAASAALDLARRLAREVELLASQPGVEASTSQWWLDTSAVMLEEALQLGELREQQAGARGRARWGALLGLVLLGALATWATQCSGPAQQGGRARV
;
A
#
# COMPACT_ATOMS: atom_id res chain seq x y z
N MET A 1 21.50 0.64 -7.06
CA MET A 1 21.26 2.08 -7.34
C MET A 1 20.28 2.15 -8.49
N MET A 2 18.98 2.21 -8.19
CA MET A 2 17.93 2.43 -9.21
C MET A 2 17.64 3.93 -9.26
N VAL A 3 17.90 4.50 -10.43
CA VAL A 3 17.62 5.89 -10.78
C VAL A 3 16.17 5.93 -11.26
N LEU A 4 15.25 6.38 -10.39
CA LEU A 4 13.87 6.75 -10.73
C LEU A 4 13.69 8.27 -10.51
N PRO A 5 14.02 9.15 -11.48
CA PRO A 5 13.64 10.55 -11.35
C PRO A 5 13.11 11.17 -12.66
N LEU A 6 12.33 10.44 -13.47
CA LEU A 6 11.86 10.99 -14.76
C LEU A 6 10.42 10.69 -15.17
N VAL A 7 9.70 9.79 -14.51
CA VAL A 7 8.31 9.48 -14.89
C VAL A 7 7.31 10.47 -14.27
N THR A 8 7.67 11.13 -13.17
CA THR A 8 6.76 11.98 -12.40
C THR A 8 6.33 13.26 -13.12
N SER A 9 7.20 13.83 -13.97
CA SER A 9 6.94 15.13 -14.61
C SER A 9 6.03 15.05 -15.84
N VAL A 10 5.92 13.89 -16.50
CA VAL A 10 5.12 13.77 -17.73
C VAL A 10 3.63 13.54 -17.41
N ALA A 11 3.31 12.80 -16.35
CA ALA A 11 1.92 12.52 -15.97
C ALA A 11 1.18 13.76 -15.45
N LEU A 12 1.86 14.68 -14.77
CA LEU A 12 1.24 15.87 -14.18
C LEU A 12 0.93 16.95 -15.24
N ALA A 13 1.70 17.00 -16.34
CA ALA A 13 1.52 18.00 -17.39
C ALA A 13 0.34 17.70 -18.33
N LEU A 14 -0.22 16.48 -18.29
CA LEU A 14 -1.19 16.00 -19.29
C LEU A 14 -2.65 15.95 -18.81
N LEU A 15 -2.97 16.23 -17.52
CA LEU A 15 -4.27 15.81 -16.92
C LEU A 15 -5.00 16.83 -16.02
N GLY A 16 -5.05 18.11 -16.40
CA GLY A 16 -5.85 19.11 -15.66
C GLY A 16 -6.67 20.06 -16.55
N PRO A 17 -8.03 20.05 -16.47
CA PRO A 17 -8.86 21.08 -17.07
C PRO A 17 -8.67 22.44 -16.37
N ALA A 18 -8.94 23.52 -17.10
CA ALA A 18 -8.73 24.88 -16.68
C ALA A 18 -9.80 25.36 -15.67
N GLY A 19 -9.43 25.46 -14.39
CA GLY A 19 -10.19 26.21 -13.39
C GLY A 19 -9.58 26.00 -12.01
N GLY A 20 -8.87 27.00 -11.47
CA GLY A 20 -8.23 26.93 -10.14
C GLY A 20 -6.69 27.11 -10.12
N ARG A 21 -6.04 27.28 -11.28
CA ARG A 21 -4.57 27.23 -11.44
C ARG A 21 -3.71 28.07 -10.47
N GLY A 22 -4.22 29.11 -9.82
CA GLY A 22 -3.41 29.98 -8.96
C GLY A 22 -2.96 29.27 -7.67
N ASP A 23 -3.92 28.73 -6.92
CA ASP A 23 -3.66 28.30 -5.55
C ASP A 23 -2.94 26.93 -5.47
N SER A 24 -3.23 26.01 -6.39
CA SER A 24 -2.48 24.73 -6.52
C SER A 24 -1.03 24.95 -7.01
N GLN A 25 -0.79 25.93 -7.89
CA GLN A 25 0.57 26.26 -8.33
C GLN A 25 1.44 26.77 -7.18
N ASP A 26 0.86 27.53 -6.25
CA ASP A 26 1.58 28.00 -5.06
C ASP A 26 1.92 26.84 -4.11
N VAL A 27 1.02 25.86 -3.94
CA VAL A 27 1.30 24.64 -3.17
C VAL A 27 2.46 23.86 -3.78
N ALA A 28 2.43 23.63 -5.10
CA ALA A 28 3.48 22.93 -5.81
C ALA A 28 4.84 23.65 -5.69
N ALA A 29 4.86 24.98 -5.81
CA ALA A 29 6.08 25.77 -5.66
C ALA A 29 6.68 25.64 -4.25
N LEU A 30 5.86 25.67 -3.20
CA LEU A 30 6.31 25.48 -1.81
C LEU A 30 6.85 24.05 -1.59
N ARG A 31 6.16 23.04 -2.15
CA ARG A 31 6.59 21.64 -2.09
C ARG A 31 7.95 21.44 -2.76
N ASP A 32 8.15 22.01 -3.94
CA ASP A 32 9.38 21.88 -4.73
C ASP A 32 10.57 22.60 -4.05
N GLN A 33 10.30 23.60 -3.22
CA GLN A 33 11.29 24.26 -2.34
C GLN A 33 11.57 23.49 -1.02
N GLY A 34 10.87 22.38 -0.77
CA GLY A 34 10.99 21.60 0.47
C GLY A 34 10.26 22.21 1.66
N LEU A 35 9.40 23.21 1.46
CA LEU A 35 8.63 23.89 2.51
C LEU A 35 7.32 23.14 2.83
N TYR A 36 7.43 21.85 3.15
CA TYR A 36 6.27 20.94 3.23
C TYR A 36 5.21 21.35 4.25
N ALA A 37 5.59 21.91 5.39
CA ALA A 37 4.63 22.37 6.39
C ALA A 37 3.76 23.54 5.88
N LEU A 38 4.35 24.46 5.11
CA LEU A 38 3.62 25.56 4.49
C LEU A 38 2.77 25.06 3.32
N ALA A 39 3.34 24.19 2.47
CA ALA A 39 2.62 23.57 1.37
C ALA A 39 1.38 22.80 1.86
N LEU A 40 1.49 22.04 2.96
CA LEU A 40 0.37 21.28 3.52
C LEU A 40 -0.72 22.20 4.07
N LYS A 41 -0.33 23.28 4.77
CA LYS A 41 -1.27 24.28 5.26
C LYS A 41 -2.03 24.96 4.13
N GLN A 42 -1.35 25.27 3.02
CA GLN A 42 -1.98 25.89 1.86
C GLN A 42 -2.87 24.90 1.10
N ALA A 43 -2.43 23.65 0.93
CA ALA A 43 -3.24 22.58 0.36
C ALA A 43 -4.56 22.42 1.12
N GLN A 44 -4.53 22.38 2.46
CA GLN A 44 -5.72 22.29 3.32
C GLN A 44 -6.70 23.46 3.16
N ALA A 45 -6.22 24.62 2.71
CA ALA A 45 -7.03 25.81 2.50
C ALA A 45 -7.72 25.86 1.13
N LEU A 46 -7.41 24.93 0.21
CA LEU A 46 -8.05 24.86 -1.11
C LEU A 46 -9.55 24.57 -0.98
N ASP A 47 -10.38 25.25 -1.76
CA ASP A 47 -11.83 25.13 -1.69
C ASP A 47 -12.35 23.81 -2.28
N ASP A 48 -11.84 23.40 -3.45
CA ASP A 48 -12.22 22.13 -4.08
C ASP A 48 -11.69 20.95 -3.24
N PRO A 49 -12.58 20.11 -2.67
CA PRO A 49 -12.16 18.97 -1.85
C PRO A 49 -11.31 17.94 -2.63
N THR A 50 -11.51 17.81 -3.94
CA THR A 50 -10.75 16.89 -4.79
C THR A 50 -9.34 17.43 -5.01
N GLU A 51 -9.22 18.70 -5.38
CA GLU A 51 -7.93 19.39 -5.55
C GLU A 51 -7.14 19.43 -4.23
N ARG A 52 -7.81 19.79 -3.13
CA ARG A 52 -7.26 19.70 -1.77
C ARG A 52 -6.65 18.34 -1.49
N SER A 53 -7.37 17.27 -1.76
CA SER A 53 -6.90 15.90 -1.48
C SER A 53 -5.73 15.49 -2.37
N ARG A 54 -5.74 15.87 -3.65
CA ARG A 54 -4.62 15.65 -4.58
C ARG A 54 -3.35 16.37 -4.10
N GLU A 55 -3.46 17.64 -3.74
CA GLU A 55 -2.32 18.42 -3.27
C GLU A 55 -1.79 17.94 -1.92
N MET A 56 -2.69 17.62 -0.97
CA MET A 56 -2.30 17.02 0.31
C MET A 56 -1.55 15.70 0.11
N LEU A 57 -2.01 14.84 -0.81
CA LEU A 57 -1.32 13.59 -1.14
C LEU A 57 0.11 13.87 -1.62
N GLU A 58 0.28 14.76 -2.61
CA GLU A 58 1.59 15.04 -3.19
C GLU A 58 2.53 15.66 -2.15
N VAL A 59 2.04 16.61 -1.33
CA VAL A 59 2.86 17.22 -0.27
C VAL A 59 3.33 16.17 0.74
N LEU A 60 2.43 15.30 1.22
CA LEU A 60 2.76 14.26 2.20
C LEU A 60 3.71 13.21 1.60
N TYR A 61 3.50 12.83 0.34
CA TYR A 61 4.40 11.93 -0.38
C TYR A 61 5.82 12.49 -0.44
N HIS A 62 5.97 13.75 -0.86
CA HIS A 62 7.28 14.40 -0.95
C HIS A 62 7.92 14.67 0.41
N ALA A 63 7.11 14.84 1.46
CA ALA A 63 7.58 14.92 2.84
C ALA A 63 8.02 13.56 3.43
N GLY A 64 7.77 12.45 2.72
CA GLY A 64 8.10 11.10 3.15
C GLY A 64 7.04 10.42 4.02
N ASP A 65 5.89 11.05 4.25
CA ASP A 65 4.76 10.45 4.96
C ASP A 65 3.86 9.67 4.01
N LEU A 66 4.30 8.46 3.64
CA LEU A 66 3.59 7.60 2.69
C LEU A 66 2.21 7.16 3.20
N ALA A 67 2.08 6.92 4.51
CA ALA A 67 0.82 6.51 5.12
C ALA A 67 -0.18 7.67 5.14
N GLY A 68 0.26 8.87 5.50
CA GLY A 68 -0.54 10.10 5.42
C GLY A 68 -0.94 10.41 3.98
N ALA A 69 -0.03 10.25 3.02
CA ALA A 69 -0.31 10.45 1.60
C ALA A 69 -1.40 9.50 1.08
N LEU A 70 -1.31 8.20 1.44
CA LEU A 70 -2.35 7.23 1.10
C LEU A 70 -3.68 7.61 1.76
N GLY A 71 -3.67 8.03 3.02
CA GLY A 71 -4.85 8.51 3.73
C GLY A 71 -5.54 9.66 3.00
N ALA A 72 -4.78 10.69 2.60
CA ALA A 72 -5.30 11.83 1.84
C ALA A 72 -5.89 11.39 0.49
N GLY A 73 -5.23 10.46 -0.21
CA GLY A 73 -5.72 9.89 -1.45
C GLY A 73 -7.06 9.17 -1.31
N LEU A 74 -7.17 8.33 -0.28
CA LEU A 74 -8.41 7.61 0.03
C LEU A 74 -9.55 8.56 0.42
N THR A 75 -9.28 9.59 1.22
CA THR A 75 -10.27 10.64 1.53
C THR A 75 -10.73 11.37 0.27
N GLY A 76 -9.82 11.69 -0.65
CA GLY A 76 -10.18 12.27 -1.95
C GLY A 76 -11.10 11.35 -2.76
N LEU A 77 -10.84 10.04 -2.75
CA LEU A 77 -11.65 9.03 -3.45
C LEU A 77 -13.03 8.78 -2.81
N GLU A 78 -13.27 9.22 -1.57
CA GLU A 78 -14.62 9.24 -0.99
C GLU A 78 -15.49 10.32 -1.64
N VAL A 79 -14.87 11.42 -2.08
CA VAL A 79 -15.55 12.56 -2.74
C VAL A 79 -15.60 12.37 -4.25
N ALA A 80 -14.50 11.93 -4.85
CA ALA A 80 -14.35 11.74 -6.29
C ALA A 80 -13.90 10.29 -6.59
N PRO A 81 -14.82 9.31 -6.55
CA PRO A 81 -14.47 7.88 -6.62
C PRO A 81 -13.82 7.45 -7.94
N ASP A 82 -14.05 8.21 -9.01
CA ASP A 82 -13.59 7.92 -10.38
C ASP A 82 -12.38 8.78 -10.77
N ASP A 83 -11.78 9.49 -9.80
CA ASP A 83 -10.62 10.33 -10.02
C ASP A 83 -9.38 9.48 -10.35
N ARG A 84 -9.03 9.42 -11.64
CA ARG A 84 -7.92 8.61 -12.15
C ARG A 84 -6.57 8.96 -11.51
N LEU A 85 -6.30 10.23 -11.20
CA LEU A 85 -5.02 10.63 -10.60
C LEU A 85 -4.94 10.12 -9.15
N LEU A 86 -6.01 10.29 -8.38
CA LEU A 86 -6.08 9.76 -7.02
C LEU A 86 -6.04 8.24 -7.00
N LEU A 87 -6.75 7.55 -7.91
CA LEU A 87 -6.69 6.10 -8.05
C LEU A 87 -5.26 5.62 -8.35
N TRP A 88 -4.60 6.25 -9.32
CA TRP A 88 -3.23 5.94 -9.70
C TRP A 88 -2.23 6.15 -8.56
N ARG A 89 -2.22 7.34 -7.95
CA ARG A 89 -1.31 7.62 -6.84
C ARG A 89 -1.57 6.73 -5.62
N SER A 90 -2.83 6.54 -5.25
CA SER A 90 -3.20 5.73 -4.10
C SER A 90 -2.89 4.25 -4.31
N ALA A 91 -3.14 3.72 -5.51
CA ALA A 91 -2.76 2.33 -5.83
C ALA A 91 -1.24 2.14 -5.71
N ARG A 92 -0.44 3.11 -6.17
CA ARG A 92 1.02 3.01 -6.07
C ARG A 92 1.48 3.05 -4.63
N LEU A 93 0.96 3.99 -3.84
CA LEU A 93 1.25 4.09 -2.41
C LEU A 93 0.84 2.83 -1.63
N ALA A 94 -0.32 2.25 -1.96
CA ALA A 94 -0.77 1.00 -1.37
C ALA A 94 0.18 -0.16 -1.70
N THR A 95 0.71 -0.23 -2.92
CA THR A 95 1.75 -1.20 -3.30
C THR A 95 3.04 -0.97 -2.51
N ASP A 96 3.53 0.27 -2.43
CA ASP A 96 4.76 0.63 -1.71
C ASP A 96 4.65 0.32 -0.20
N LEU A 97 3.46 0.48 0.39
CA LEU A 97 3.14 0.12 1.78
C LEU A 97 2.82 -1.38 1.97
N ALA A 98 2.97 -2.19 0.92
CA ALA A 98 2.63 -3.59 0.88
C ALA A 98 1.18 -3.90 1.28
N ALA A 99 0.24 -2.96 1.14
CA ALA A 99 -1.18 -3.08 1.48
C ALA A 99 -1.97 -3.81 0.37
N ALA A 100 -1.69 -5.10 0.19
CA ALA A 100 -2.14 -5.91 -0.96
C ALA A 100 -3.63 -5.77 -1.34
N SER A 101 -4.54 -5.82 -0.37
CA SER A 101 -5.99 -5.71 -0.63
C SER A 101 -6.38 -4.34 -1.17
N ALA A 102 -5.84 -3.27 -0.59
CA ALA A 102 -6.08 -1.91 -1.05
C ALA A 102 -5.43 -1.65 -2.41
N ALA A 103 -4.20 -2.11 -2.62
CA ALA A 103 -3.50 -2.00 -3.90
C ALA A 103 -4.31 -2.65 -5.03
N LEU A 104 -4.82 -3.86 -4.81
CA LEU A 104 -5.60 -4.59 -5.80
C LEU A 104 -6.96 -3.93 -6.09
N ASP A 105 -7.66 -3.46 -5.07
CA ASP A 105 -8.94 -2.76 -5.26
C ASP A 105 -8.77 -1.48 -6.09
N LEU A 106 -7.80 -0.64 -5.69
CA LEU A 106 -7.51 0.63 -6.36
C LEU A 106 -7.00 0.43 -7.79
N ALA A 107 -6.12 -0.55 -8.03
CA ALA A 107 -5.63 -0.85 -9.37
C ALA A 107 -6.75 -1.35 -10.30
N ARG A 108 -7.68 -2.17 -9.79
CA ARG A 108 -8.86 -2.60 -10.57
C ARG A 108 -9.81 -1.45 -10.88
N ARG A 109 -10.00 -0.53 -9.93
CA ARG A 109 -10.78 0.70 -10.15
C ARG A 109 -10.14 1.58 -11.23
N LEU A 110 -8.82 1.79 -11.14
CA LEU A 110 -8.07 2.54 -12.15
C LEU A 110 -8.21 1.92 -13.55
N ALA A 111 -8.02 0.60 -13.67
CA ALA A 111 -8.12 -0.10 -14.95
C ALA A 111 -9.50 0.13 -15.62
N ARG A 112 -10.59 0.02 -14.84
CA ARG A 112 -11.95 0.31 -15.35
C ARG A 112 -12.09 1.75 -15.83
N GLU A 113 -11.64 2.73 -15.03
CA GLU A 113 -11.74 4.14 -15.41
C GLU A 113 -10.91 4.50 -16.65
N VAL A 114 -9.78 3.82 -16.83
CA VAL A 114 -8.94 3.99 -18.00
C VAL A 114 -9.56 3.35 -19.24
N GLU A 115 -10.16 2.16 -19.13
CA GLU A 115 -10.92 1.54 -20.23
C GLU A 115 -12.09 2.43 -20.68
N LEU A 116 -12.80 3.04 -19.72
CA LEU A 116 -13.86 4.00 -20.01
C LEU A 116 -13.32 5.24 -20.72
N LEU A 117 -12.18 5.80 -20.27
CA LEU A 117 -11.53 6.93 -20.93
C LEU A 117 -11.11 6.60 -22.37
N ALA A 118 -10.48 5.44 -22.57
CA ALA A 118 -10.00 5.00 -23.88
C ALA A 118 -11.15 4.77 -24.89
N SER A 119 -12.35 4.50 -24.39
CA SER A 119 -13.57 4.33 -25.20
C SER A 119 -14.21 5.67 -25.59
N GLN A 120 -13.79 6.81 -25.02
CA GLN A 120 -14.38 8.10 -25.31
C GLN A 120 -13.81 8.73 -26.59
N PRO A 121 -14.66 9.23 -27.50
CA PRO A 121 -14.21 9.94 -28.68
C PRO A 121 -13.54 11.26 -28.30
N GLY A 122 -12.38 11.56 -28.91
CA GLY A 122 -11.67 12.82 -28.72
C GLY A 122 -10.54 12.80 -27.69
N VAL A 123 -10.29 11.67 -27.01
CA VAL A 123 -9.10 11.50 -26.18
C VAL A 123 -7.89 11.21 -27.08
N GLU A 124 -6.77 11.87 -26.80
CA GLU A 124 -5.52 11.63 -27.54
C GLU A 124 -5.05 10.18 -27.34
N ALA A 125 -4.79 9.47 -28.45
CA ALA A 125 -4.43 8.06 -28.42
C ALA A 125 -3.18 7.76 -27.57
N SER A 126 -2.20 8.67 -27.57
CA SER A 126 -0.98 8.57 -26.76
C SER A 126 -1.27 8.60 -25.25
N THR A 127 -2.18 9.49 -24.84
CA THR A 127 -2.61 9.65 -23.44
C THR A 127 -3.40 8.43 -22.98
N SER A 128 -4.34 7.94 -23.80
CA SER A 128 -5.09 6.71 -23.51
C SER A 128 -4.16 5.50 -23.40
N GLN A 129 -3.20 5.37 -24.31
CA GLN A 129 -2.25 4.25 -24.29
C GLN A 129 -1.38 4.27 -23.03
N TRP A 130 -0.84 5.43 -22.65
CA TRP A 130 -0.04 5.55 -21.44
C TRP A 130 -0.81 5.12 -20.19
N TRP A 131 -2.08 5.53 -20.08
CA TRP A 131 -2.95 5.14 -18.99
C TRP A 131 -3.24 3.63 -18.98
N LEU A 132 -3.49 3.03 -20.15
CA LEU A 132 -3.74 1.60 -20.29
C LEU A 132 -2.51 0.81 -19.82
N ASP A 133 -1.33 1.15 -20.34
CA ASP A 133 -0.06 0.49 -19.96
C ASP A 133 0.21 0.64 -18.46
N THR A 134 0.04 1.85 -17.92
CA THR A 134 0.27 2.12 -16.50
C THR A 134 -0.68 1.34 -15.60
N SER A 135 -1.98 1.32 -15.92
CA SER A 135 -2.96 0.59 -15.12
C SER A 135 -2.76 -0.93 -15.17
N ALA A 136 -2.32 -1.47 -16.32
CA ALA A 136 -1.97 -2.88 -16.46
C ALA A 136 -0.79 -3.28 -15.56
N VAL A 137 0.29 -2.49 -15.57
CA VAL A 137 1.47 -2.73 -14.71
C VAL A 137 1.07 -2.71 -13.23
N MET A 138 0.26 -1.75 -12.81
CA MET A 138 -0.17 -1.65 -11.42
C MET A 138 -1.05 -2.81 -10.97
N LEU A 139 -1.93 -3.29 -11.86
CA LEU A 139 -2.75 -4.46 -11.59
C LEU A 139 -1.89 -5.71 -11.43
N GLU A 140 -0.89 -5.89 -12.28
CA GLU A 140 0.07 -6.99 -12.17
C GLU A 140 0.85 -6.94 -10.84
N GLU A 141 1.44 -5.79 -10.49
CA GLU A 141 2.15 -5.59 -9.22
C GLU A 141 1.26 -5.91 -8.00
N ALA A 142 0.00 -5.47 -8.03
CA ALA A 142 -0.94 -5.70 -6.94
C ALA A 142 -1.33 -7.20 -6.81
N LEU A 143 -1.47 -7.91 -7.93
CA LEU A 143 -1.71 -9.36 -7.93
C LEU A 143 -0.50 -10.12 -7.36
N GLN A 144 0.70 -9.80 -7.82
CA GLN A 144 1.94 -10.41 -7.31
C GLN A 144 2.10 -10.18 -5.80
N LEU A 145 1.80 -8.98 -5.31
CA LEU A 145 1.81 -8.65 -3.89
C LEU A 145 0.80 -9.49 -3.09
N GLY A 146 -0.38 -9.76 -3.66
CA GLY A 146 -1.38 -10.67 -3.09
C GLY A 146 -0.86 -12.09 -2.94
N GLU A 147 -0.29 -12.65 -4.00
CA GLU A 147 0.31 -14.00 -4.00
C GLU A 147 1.42 -14.13 -2.96
N LEU A 148 2.30 -13.13 -2.86
CA LEU A 148 3.37 -13.12 -1.86
C LEU A 148 2.82 -13.13 -0.43
N ARG A 149 1.74 -12.38 -0.16
CA ARG A 149 1.09 -12.40 1.17
C ARG A 149 0.46 -13.74 1.50
N GLU A 150 -0.19 -14.39 0.53
CA GLU A 150 -0.76 -15.72 0.72
C GLU A 150 0.33 -16.76 0.99
N GLN A 151 1.43 -16.72 0.25
CA GLN A 151 2.60 -17.59 0.48
C GLN A 151 3.19 -17.38 1.87
N GLN A 152 3.34 -16.14 2.31
CA GLN A 152 3.81 -15.80 3.67
C GLN A 152 2.85 -16.27 4.76
N ALA A 153 1.53 -16.11 4.56
CA ALA A 153 0.52 -16.59 5.49
C ALA A 153 0.56 -18.12 5.63
N GLY A 154 0.67 -18.84 4.51
CA GLY A 154 0.85 -20.29 4.49
C GLY A 154 2.12 -20.75 5.21
N ALA A 155 3.25 -20.06 4.98
CA ALA A 155 4.51 -20.34 5.67
C ALA A 155 4.41 -20.12 7.19
N ARG A 156 3.80 -19.00 7.63
CA ARG A 156 3.54 -18.73 9.05
C ARG A 156 2.61 -19.77 9.68
N GLY A 157 1.59 -20.22 8.95
CA GLY A 157 0.69 -21.29 9.38
C GLY A 157 1.45 -22.59 9.63
N ARG A 158 2.27 -23.02 8.66
CA ARG A 158 3.12 -24.22 8.79
C ARG A 158 4.11 -24.11 9.96
N ALA A 159 4.77 -22.96 10.11
CA ALA A 159 5.71 -22.73 11.20
C ALA A 159 5.03 -22.81 12.58
N ARG A 160 3.82 -22.24 12.73
CA ARG A 160 3.02 -22.34 13.96
C ARG A 160 2.65 -23.78 14.27
N TRP A 161 2.20 -24.55 13.28
CA TRP A 161 1.89 -25.96 13.47
C TRP A 161 3.12 -26.78 13.86
N GLY A 162 4.26 -26.55 13.21
CA GLY A 162 5.53 -27.18 13.58
C GLY A 162 5.94 -26.88 15.02
N ALA A 163 5.80 -25.62 15.46
CA ALA A 163 6.09 -25.22 16.84
C ALA A 163 5.15 -25.90 17.86
N LEU A 164 3.85 -25.96 17.56
CA LEU A 164 2.86 -26.62 18.42
C LEU A 164 3.13 -28.12 18.54
N LEU A 165 3.40 -28.80 17.41
CA LEU A 165 3.75 -30.22 17.42
C LEU A 165 5.06 -30.48 18.17
N GLY A 166 6.05 -29.62 18.02
CA GLY A 166 7.31 -29.68 18.78
C GLY A 166 7.09 -29.55 20.29
N LEU A 167 6.24 -28.61 20.73
CA LEU A 167 5.89 -28.46 22.15
C LEU A 167 5.14 -29.68 22.70
N VAL A 168 4.21 -30.25 21.93
CA VAL A 168 3.49 -31.47 22.32
C VAL A 168 4.45 -32.66 22.46
N LEU A 169 5.37 -32.83 21.50
CA LEU A 169 6.39 -33.89 21.56
C LEU A 169 7.32 -33.72 22.76
N LEU A 170 7.79 -32.50 23.04
CA LEU A 170 8.62 -32.22 24.22
C LEU A 170 7.86 -32.50 25.53
N GLY A 171 6.58 -32.13 25.60
CA GLY A 171 5.72 -32.44 26.74
C GLY A 171 5.56 -33.96 26.95
N ALA A 172 5.31 -34.71 25.88
CA ALA A 172 5.20 -36.17 25.92
C ALA A 172 6.51 -36.86 26.33
N LEU A 173 7.65 -36.35 25.87
CA LEU A 173 8.97 -36.86 26.28
C LEU A 173 9.25 -36.57 27.76
N ALA A 174 8.88 -35.38 28.25
CA ALA A 174 9.03 -35.02 29.65
C ALA A 174 8.16 -35.91 30.57
N THR A 175 6.89 -36.15 30.21
CA THR A 175 6.01 -37.04 30.99
C THR A 175 6.52 -38.47 31.00
N TRP A 176 6.95 -38.99 29.84
CA TRP A 176 7.54 -40.33 29.74
C TRP A 176 8.80 -40.46 30.61
N ALA A 177 9.71 -39.48 30.56
CA ALA A 177 10.92 -39.48 31.39
C ALA A 177 10.57 -39.50 32.88
N THR A 178 9.58 -38.73 33.33
CA THR A 178 9.14 -38.77 34.74
C THR A 178 8.53 -40.11 35.14
N GLN A 179 7.82 -40.78 34.24
CA GLN A 179 7.21 -42.08 34.50
C GLN A 179 8.23 -43.21 34.57
N CYS A 180 9.26 -43.19 33.71
CA CYS A 180 10.39 -44.12 33.77
C CYS A 180 11.29 -43.89 35.00
N SER A 181 11.21 -42.72 35.64
CA SER A 181 12.07 -42.35 36.77
C SER A 181 11.52 -42.73 38.16
N GLY A 182 10.38 -43.43 38.28
CA GLY A 182 9.83 -43.84 39.59
C GLY A 182 9.93 -45.36 39.87
N PRO A 183 9.89 -45.82 41.14
CA PRO A 183 10.58 -45.37 42.35
C PRO A 183 11.72 -46.36 42.69
N ALA A 184 12.93 -46.16 42.16
CA ALA A 184 14.06 -47.07 42.45
C ALA A 184 14.72 -46.83 43.84
N GLN A 185 14.13 -46.01 44.72
CA GLN A 185 14.82 -45.56 45.93
C GLN A 185 13.93 -45.53 47.20
N GLN A 186 13.20 -46.61 47.49
CA GLN A 186 12.56 -46.81 48.81
C GLN A 186 12.72 -48.23 49.40
N GLY A 187 13.70 -49.00 48.93
CA GLY A 187 13.99 -50.34 49.44
C GLY A 187 15.33 -50.41 50.18
N GLY A 188 15.51 -49.68 51.28
CA GLY A 188 16.81 -49.71 51.97
C GLY A 188 16.89 -49.02 53.31
N ARG A 189 15.94 -49.27 54.23
CA ARG A 189 16.14 -48.99 55.67
C ARG A 189 15.03 -49.63 56.52
N ALA A 190 15.19 -50.89 56.88
CA ALA A 190 14.72 -51.44 58.15
C ALA A 190 15.11 -52.92 58.27
N ARG A 191 16.13 -53.21 59.08
CA ARG A 191 16.18 -54.33 60.04
C ARG A 191 17.45 -54.15 60.89
N VAL A 192 17.26 -53.57 62.08
CA VAL A 192 18.09 -53.77 63.28
C VAL A 192 17.21 -54.56 64.23
#